data_AF-A0A2S4UZY2-F1
#
_entry.id   AF-A0A2S4UZY2-F1
#
_cell.length_a   1.000
_cell.length_b   1.000
_cell.length_c   1.000
_cell.angle_alpha   90.00
_cell.angle_beta   90.00
_cell.angle_gamma   90.00
#
_symmetry.space_group_name_H-M   'P 1'
#
loop_
_entity.id
_entity.type
_entity.pdbx_description
1 polymer ?
#
loop_
_entity_poly.entity_id
_entity_poly.type
_entity_poly.pdbx_seq_one_letter_code
_entity_poly.pdbx_strand_id
1 'polypeptide(L)'
;MGNDGGSIPKRDDLVRTRAGKSRVDEQAKQVTKWADCSLSKQKLEDPIVCDRLGKLYNKSSILEFLIDQNHYGQDGKQVAGHVRSLKDVTTVQLTKNTQSNSWICPISLKEFGIGIGKCELRWLCLVDCGCILTEPGLKQVGGNNCPVCGKSVIELITVNPSAQEEEEVRFKVLEQRVKEQEEKERKKSEKKKRKKNQQHLSHPDDQEQDSTSTFTESSKKLKTTHINKESSQNINSSSISKITTEIQKETQQNLVNLSSTTLSSIYGPRDANGKQLLGQQKESWMTRGTWTRYAA
;
A
#
# COMPACT_ATOMS: atom_id res chain seq x y z
N MET A 1 -44.09 52.09 -12.50
CA MET A 1 -42.80 51.43 -12.21
C MET A 1 -43.12 50.15 -11.46
N GLY A 2 -43.10 49.00 -12.14
CA GLY A 2 -43.46 47.72 -11.55
C GLY A 2 -42.89 46.61 -12.41
N ASN A 3 -41.72 46.12 -12.02
CA ASN A 3 -41.11 44.93 -12.58
C ASN A 3 -40.45 44.16 -11.45
N ASP A 4 -41.28 43.62 -10.55
CA ASP A 4 -40.86 42.57 -9.62
C ASP A 4 -41.40 41.25 -10.17
N GLY A 5 -40.71 40.77 -11.20
CA GLY A 5 -40.98 39.49 -11.83
C GLY A 5 -40.63 38.38 -10.85
N GLY A 6 -41.64 37.86 -10.15
CA GLY A 6 -41.49 36.72 -9.25
C GLY A 6 -40.69 35.61 -9.92
N SER A 7 -39.53 35.32 -9.34
CA SER A 7 -38.67 34.23 -9.78
C SER A 7 -39.45 32.92 -9.70
N ILE A 8 -39.79 32.35 -10.86
CA ILE A 8 -40.44 31.04 -10.94
C ILE A 8 -39.48 30.03 -10.30
N PRO A 9 -39.87 29.38 -9.18
CA PRO A 9 -38.98 28.47 -8.47
C PRO A 9 -38.67 27.28 -9.38
N LYS A 10 -37.38 26.98 -9.52
CA LYS A 10 -36.94 25.85 -10.37
C LYS A 10 -37.25 24.55 -9.65
N ARG A 11 -37.28 23.45 -10.39
CA ARG A 11 -37.51 22.10 -9.84
C ARG A 11 -36.53 21.75 -8.71
N ASP A 12 -35.31 22.27 -8.79
CA ASP A 12 -34.26 22.09 -7.77
C ASP A 12 -34.56 22.82 -6.46
N ASP A 13 -35.37 23.89 -6.50
CA ASP A 13 -35.84 24.62 -5.31
C ASP A 13 -37.06 23.95 -4.68
N LEU A 14 -37.92 23.33 -5.51
CA LEU A 14 -39.16 22.67 -5.07
C LEU A 14 -38.94 21.25 -4.57
N VAL A 15 -37.93 20.56 -5.09
CA VAL A 15 -37.61 19.17 -4.75
C VAL A 15 -36.11 19.08 -4.50
N ARG A 16 -35.74 18.51 -3.35
CA ARG A 16 -34.33 18.28 -2.98
C ARG A 16 -33.70 17.28 -3.97
N THR A 17 -33.22 17.78 -5.10
CA THR A 17 -32.53 16.97 -6.10
C THR A 17 -31.16 16.59 -5.54
N ARG A 18 -30.74 15.35 -5.81
CA ARG A 18 -29.44 14.87 -5.36
C ARG A 18 -28.36 15.69 -6.07
N ALA A 19 -27.62 16.52 -5.34
CA ALA A 19 -26.50 17.27 -5.88
C ALA A 19 -25.59 16.31 -6.65
N GLY A 20 -25.47 16.52 -7.97
CA GLY A 20 -24.51 15.76 -8.77
C GLY A 20 -23.12 16.03 -8.20
N LYS A 21 -22.34 14.98 -7.93
CA LYS A 21 -20.94 15.14 -7.53
C LYS A 21 -20.26 16.07 -8.53
N SER A 22 -19.85 17.24 -8.08
CA SER A 22 -19.28 18.30 -8.90
C SER A 22 -18.00 17.81 -9.56
N ARG A 23 -18.04 17.64 -10.88
CA ARG A 23 -16.91 17.21 -11.72
C ARG A 23 -15.67 18.11 -11.55
N VAL A 24 -15.87 19.37 -11.16
CA VAL A 24 -14.83 20.35 -10.87
C VAL A 24 -13.93 19.90 -9.72
N ASP A 25 -14.47 19.21 -8.72
CA ASP A 25 -13.70 18.77 -7.54
C ASP A 25 -12.73 17.63 -7.86
N GLU A 26 -13.09 16.76 -8.81
CA GLU A 26 -12.23 15.64 -9.24
C GLU A 26 -10.98 16.17 -9.97
N GLN A 27 -11.17 17.16 -10.86
CA GLN A 27 -10.07 17.78 -11.60
C GLN A 27 -9.14 18.56 -10.67
N ALA A 28 -9.68 19.30 -9.71
CA ALA A 28 -8.87 20.00 -8.71
C ALA A 28 -8.01 19.02 -7.87
N LYS A 29 -8.61 17.90 -7.43
CA LYS A 29 -7.87 16.83 -6.73
C LYS A 29 -6.75 16.25 -7.57
N GLN A 30 -6.98 16.06 -8.87
CA GLN A 30 -5.94 15.59 -9.79
C GLN A 30 -4.81 16.61 -9.89
N VAL A 31 -5.10 17.88 -10.15
CA VAL A 31 -4.07 18.93 -10.25
C VAL A 31 -3.25 19.01 -8.96
N THR A 32 -3.89 18.96 -7.79
CA THR A 32 -3.20 18.92 -6.49
C THR A 32 -2.29 17.71 -6.34
N LYS A 33 -2.71 16.51 -6.77
CA LYS A 33 -1.86 15.29 -6.70
C LYS A 33 -0.57 15.41 -7.52
N TRP A 34 -0.60 16.15 -8.62
CA TRP A 34 0.54 16.29 -9.53
C TRP A 34 1.41 17.52 -9.26
N ALA A 35 0.85 18.56 -8.63
CA ALA A 35 1.54 19.82 -8.36
C ALA A 35 2.06 19.94 -6.91
N ASP A 36 1.47 19.21 -5.97
CA ASP A 36 1.72 19.38 -4.54
C ASP A 36 2.36 18.13 -3.92
N CYS A 37 3.22 18.34 -2.93
CA CYS A 37 3.84 17.31 -2.11
C CYS A 37 2.76 16.52 -1.36
N SER A 38 2.80 15.20 -1.45
CA SER A 38 1.79 14.33 -0.83
C SER A 38 1.77 14.44 0.70
N LEU A 39 2.90 14.79 1.31
CA LEU A 39 3.08 14.89 2.76
C LEU A 39 2.81 16.30 3.29
N SER A 40 3.53 17.31 2.78
CA SER A 40 3.44 18.70 3.26
C SER A 40 2.34 19.55 2.63
N LYS A 41 1.73 19.09 1.53
CA LYS A 41 0.73 19.83 0.73
C LYS A 41 1.25 21.15 0.13
N GLN A 42 2.55 21.39 0.20
CA GLN A 42 3.22 22.51 -0.48
C GLN A 42 3.48 22.17 -1.94
N LYS A 43 3.78 23.17 -2.78
CA LYS A 43 4.14 22.96 -4.18
C LYS A 43 5.40 22.09 -4.28
N LEU A 44 5.49 21.30 -5.34
CA LEU A 44 6.65 20.47 -5.61
C LEU A 44 7.85 21.34 -6.04
N GLU A 45 8.95 21.22 -5.31
CA GLU A 45 10.18 21.98 -5.52
C GLU A 45 11.37 21.02 -5.67
N ASP A 46 12.31 21.36 -6.56
CA ASP A 46 13.55 20.60 -6.71
C ASP A 46 14.40 20.74 -5.44
N PRO A 47 14.93 19.64 -4.86
CA PRO A 47 14.86 18.25 -5.34
C PRO A 47 13.60 17.48 -4.91
N ILE A 48 12.99 16.78 -5.87
CA ILE A 48 11.80 15.94 -5.68
C ILE A 48 12.19 14.47 -5.48
N VAL A 49 11.39 13.71 -4.73
CA VAL A 49 11.63 12.30 -4.44
C VAL A 49 10.34 11.50 -4.66
N CYS A 50 10.49 10.28 -5.18
CA CYS A 50 9.39 9.36 -5.49
C CYS A 50 9.49 8.09 -4.64
N ASP A 51 8.39 7.74 -3.96
CA ASP A 51 8.26 6.51 -3.18
C ASP A 51 8.01 5.28 -4.07
N ARG A 52 8.17 4.09 -3.49
CA ARG A 52 7.76 2.80 -4.10
C ARG A 52 6.29 2.72 -4.50
N LEU A 53 5.42 3.50 -3.84
CA LEU A 53 4.00 3.59 -4.18
C LEU A 53 3.72 4.57 -5.33
N GLY A 54 4.72 5.29 -5.82
CA GLY A 54 4.57 6.28 -6.88
C GLY A 54 4.14 7.66 -6.40
N LYS A 55 4.20 7.93 -5.09
CA LYS A 55 3.88 9.26 -4.53
C LYS A 55 5.09 10.18 -4.62
N LEU A 56 4.83 11.46 -4.85
CA LEU A 56 5.84 12.49 -4.96
C LEU A 56 5.91 13.35 -3.69
N TYR A 57 7.13 13.66 -3.28
CA TYR A 57 7.43 14.47 -2.11
C TYR A 57 8.58 15.43 -2.38
N ASN A 58 8.59 16.54 -1.65
CA ASN A 58 9.77 17.36 -1.52
C ASN A 58 10.79 16.65 -0.64
N LYS A 59 12.07 16.71 -1.02
CA LYS A 59 13.13 16.04 -0.25
C LYS A 59 13.26 16.59 1.17
N SER A 60 13.00 17.88 1.37
CA SER A 60 12.95 18.49 2.71
C SER A 60 11.86 17.86 3.58
N SER A 61 10.63 17.77 3.05
CA SER A 61 9.48 17.25 3.80
C SER A 61 9.64 15.78 4.20
N ILE A 62 10.21 14.95 3.34
CA ILE A 62 10.44 13.53 3.69
C ILE A 62 11.57 13.39 4.73
N LEU A 63 12.59 14.24 4.70
CA LEU A 63 13.65 14.25 5.69
C LEU A 63 13.10 14.64 7.07
N GLU A 64 12.29 15.69 7.13
CA GLU A 64 11.58 16.09 8.37
C GLU A 64 10.72 14.95 8.91
N PHE A 65 9.99 14.24 8.06
CA PHE A 65 9.17 13.09 8.46
C PHE A 65 9.99 11.90 8.98
N LEU A 66 11.17 11.64 8.37
CA LEU A 66 12.04 10.56 8.80
C LEU A 66 12.75 10.88 10.13
N ILE A 67 12.99 12.15 10.43
CA ILE A 67 13.49 12.61 11.74
C ILE A 67 12.36 12.51 12.77
N ASP A 68 11.21 13.16 12.49
CA ASP A 68 10.06 13.22 13.36
C ASP A 68 8.79 12.70 12.67
N GLN A 69 8.49 11.42 12.87
CA GLN A 69 7.31 10.78 12.28
C GLN A 69 5.97 11.35 12.76
N ASN A 70 5.97 12.16 13.82
CA ASN A 70 4.79 12.80 14.37
C ASN A 70 4.58 14.23 13.85
N HIS A 71 5.55 14.83 13.15
CA HIS A 71 5.49 16.21 12.67
C HIS A 71 4.25 16.48 11.80
N TYR A 72 3.89 15.51 10.95
CA TYR A 72 2.76 15.58 10.03
C TYR A 72 1.50 14.83 10.54
N GLY A 73 1.45 14.50 11.83
CA GLY A 73 0.29 13.84 12.46
C GLY A 73 -0.02 12.43 11.94
N GLN A 74 -1.27 12.00 12.12
CA GLN A 74 -1.76 10.69 11.66
C GLN A 74 -1.83 10.62 10.13
N ASP A 75 -2.16 11.73 9.48
CA ASP A 75 -2.25 11.82 8.02
C ASP A 75 -0.90 11.56 7.35
N GLY A 76 0.19 12.14 7.89
CA GLY A 76 1.54 11.88 7.42
C GLY A 76 1.92 10.40 7.48
N LYS A 77 1.53 9.71 8.57
CA LYS A 77 1.75 8.26 8.71
C LYS A 77 0.90 7.43 7.76
N GLN A 78 -0.32 7.85 7.44
CA GLN A 78 -1.15 7.15 6.47
C GLN A 78 -0.60 7.26 5.04
N VAL A 79 -0.01 8.42 4.71
CA VAL A 79 0.55 8.69 3.38
C VAL A 79 1.94 8.05 3.23
N ALA A 80 2.85 8.35 4.16
CA ALA A 80 4.28 7.99 4.06
C ALA A 80 4.72 6.93 5.09
N GLY A 81 3.81 6.30 5.85
CA GLY A 81 4.17 5.30 6.87
C GLY A 81 4.84 4.03 6.33
N HIS A 82 4.82 3.84 5.01
CA HIS A 82 5.58 2.79 4.36
C HIS A 82 7.06 3.19 4.18
N VAL A 83 7.41 4.47 4.15
CA VAL A 83 8.80 4.93 4.03
C VAL A 83 9.48 4.85 5.39
N ARG A 84 10.57 4.09 5.50
CA ARG A 84 11.35 3.97 6.75
C ARG A 84 12.74 4.55 6.62
N SER A 85 13.26 4.64 5.40
CA SER A 85 14.61 5.09 5.13
C SER A 85 14.70 5.79 3.78
N LEU A 86 15.77 6.55 3.57
CA LEU A 86 16.08 7.18 2.29
C LEU A 86 16.34 6.18 1.15
N LYS A 87 16.49 4.88 1.46
CA LYS A 87 16.62 3.81 0.45
C LYS A 87 15.28 3.42 -0.17
N ASP A 88 14.18 3.72 0.52
CA ASP A 88 12.84 3.44 0.03
C ASP A 88 12.36 4.50 -0.99
N VAL A 89 13.12 5.58 -1.17
CA VAL A 89 12.73 6.73 -1.99
C VAL A 89 13.82 7.03 -3.02
N THR A 90 13.40 7.38 -4.24
CA THR A 90 14.31 7.68 -5.36
C THR A 90 14.25 9.16 -5.70
N THR A 91 15.39 9.85 -5.69
CA THR A 91 15.45 11.26 -6.11
C THR A 91 15.17 11.37 -7.59
N VAL A 92 14.19 12.19 -7.93
CA VAL A 92 13.69 12.34 -9.29
C VAL A 92 14.32 13.54 -9.96
N GLN A 93 14.59 13.41 -11.27
CA GLN A 93 14.94 14.52 -12.14
C GLN A 93 13.78 14.81 -13.09
N LEU A 94 13.04 15.88 -12.79
CA LEU A 94 12.03 16.43 -13.69
C LEU A 94 12.67 17.52 -14.56
N THR A 95 12.26 17.58 -15.83
CA THR A 95 12.68 18.64 -16.75
C THR A 95 11.63 19.73 -16.77
N LYS A 96 12.02 20.99 -16.59
CA LYS A 96 11.12 22.15 -16.73
C LYS A 96 11.13 22.65 -18.17
N ASN A 97 9.97 23.07 -18.64
CA ASN A 97 9.86 23.82 -19.89
C ASN A 97 10.35 25.25 -19.67
N THR A 98 11.28 25.72 -20.50
CA THR A 98 11.81 27.09 -20.44
C THR A 98 10.74 28.16 -20.68
N GLN A 99 9.65 27.83 -21.39
CA GLN A 99 8.61 28.80 -21.74
C GLN A 99 7.48 28.89 -20.69
N SER A 100 6.98 27.75 -20.22
CA SER A 100 5.84 27.71 -19.29
C SER A 100 6.24 27.49 -17.84
N ASN A 101 7.52 27.23 -17.54
CA ASN A 101 8.01 26.77 -16.24
C ASN A 101 7.28 25.52 -15.69
N SER A 102 6.48 24.84 -16.53
CA SER A 102 5.79 23.60 -16.21
C SER A 102 6.74 22.41 -16.33
N TRP A 103 6.53 21.39 -15.51
CA TRP A 103 7.22 20.12 -15.63
C TRP A 103 6.79 19.39 -16.90
N ILE A 104 7.75 18.86 -17.66
CA ILE A 104 7.51 18.17 -18.93
C ILE A 104 8.27 16.84 -19.00
N CYS A 105 7.71 15.90 -19.77
CA CYS A 105 8.43 14.69 -20.18
C CYS A 105 9.48 15.07 -21.24
N PRO A 106 10.76 14.67 -21.10
CA PRO A 106 11.80 15.00 -22.07
C PRO A 106 11.60 14.35 -23.45
N ILE A 107 10.85 13.24 -23.54
CA ILE A 107 10.61 12.52 -24.80
C ILE A 107 9.31 12.95 -25.46
N SER A 108 8.21 12.91 -24.69
CA SER A 108 6.88 13.16 -25.25
C SER A 108 6.51 14.64 -25.24
N LEU A 109 7.30 15.49 -24.58
CA LEU A 109 7.09 16.93 -24.41
C LEU A 109 5.71 17.27 -23.82
N LYS A 110 5.06 16.30 -23.17
CA LYS A 110 3.77 16.48 -22.51
C LYS A 110 3.98 17.04 -21.11
N GLU A 111 3.08 17.94 -20.72
CA GLU A 111 3.09 18.56 -19.39
C GLU A 111 2.66 17.55 -18.31
N PHE A 112 3.31 17.67 -17.16
CA PHE A 112 3.11 16.81 -16.01
C PHE A 112 1.71 16.98 -15.42
N GLY A 113 1.01 15.86 -15.15
CA GLY A 113 -0.35 15.87 -14.62
C GLY A 113 -1.46 16.26 -15.61
N ILE A 114 -1.13 16.65 -16.84
CA ILE A 114 -2.13 16.99 -17.86
C ILE A 114 -2.35 15.77 -18.76
N GLY A 115 -3.45 15.07 -18.51
CA GLY A 115 -3.97 14.06 -19.44
C GLY A 115 -4.57 14.69 -20.69
N ILE A 116 -4.51 13.99 -21.82
CA ILE A 116 -5.25 14.41 -23.02
C ILE A 116 -6.71 14.04 -22.79
N GLY A 117 -7.54 15.00 -22.40
CA GLY A 117 -8.97 14.81 -22.18
C GLY A 117 -9.29 14.06 -20.88
N LYS A 118 -10.00 12.92 -20.98
CA LYS A 118 -10.41 12.09 -19.82
C LYS A 118 -9.36 11.05 -19.40
N CYS A 119 -8.31 10.87 -20.19
CA CYS A 119 -7.31 9.83 -19.94
C CYS A 119 -6.06 10.46 -19.31
N GLU A 120 -5.84 10.12 -18.05
CA GLU A 120 -4.57 10.36 -17.37
C GLU A 120 -3.47 9.61 -18.11
N LEU A 121 -2.39 10.31 -18.43
CA LEU A 121 -1.22 9.68 -19.00
C LEU A 121 -0.51 8.93 -17.88
N ARG A 122 -0.18 7.67 -18.10
CA ARG A 122 0.60 6.91 -17.13
C ARG A 122 2.05 7.39 -17.16
N TRP A 123 2.53 7.87 -16.02
CA TRP A 123 3.93 8.28 -15.84
C TRP A 123 4.68 7.19 -15.08
N LEU A 124 5.93 7.00 -15.45
CA LEU A 124 6.83 5.98 -14.93
C LEU A 124 8.08 6.66 -14.40
N CYS A 125 8.49 6.30 -13.19
CA CYS A 125 9.76 6.65 -12.60
C CYS A 125 10.69 5.44 -12.67
N LEU A 126 11.89 5.65 -13.19
CA LEU A 126 12.93 4.63 -13.23
C LEU A 126 13.76 4.71 -11.94
N VAL A 127 13.85 3.62 -11.18
CA VAL A 127 14.49 3.63 -9.85
C VAL A 127 16.01 3.86 -9.95
N ASP A 128 16.66 3.28 -10.96
CA ASP A 128 18.13 3.32 -11.09
C ASP A 128 18.69 4.71 -11.46
N CYS A 129 17.87 5.52 -12.12
CA CYS A 129 18.29 6.84 -12.62
C CYS A 129 17.48 8.01 -12.08
N GLY A 130 16.26 7.78 -11.59
CA GLY A 130 15.36 8.84 -11.15
C GLY A 130 14.73 9.65 -12.29
N CYS A 131 14.87 9.23 -13.55
CA CYS A 131 14.19 9.89 -14.67
C CYS A 131 12.69 9.53 -14.66
N ILE A 132 11.85 10.53 -14.85
CA ILE A 132 10.40 10.36 -15.03
C ILE A 132 10.04 10.50 -16.50
N LEU A 133 9.30 9.51 -17.01
CA LEU A 133 8.92 9.40 -18.41
C LEU A 133 7.46 8.98 -18.52
N THR A 134 6.78 9.40 -19.59
CA THR A 134 5.46 8.86 -19.93
C THR A 134 5.58 7.44 -20.48
N GLU A 135 4.72 6.52 -20.06
CA GLU A 135 4.63 5.15 -20.59
C GLU A 135 4.59 5.08 -22.13
N PRO A 136 3.75 5.85 -22.85
CA PRO A 136 3.76 5.82 -24.32
C PRO A 136 5.11 6.27 -24.91
N GLY A 137 5.78 7.24 -24.29
CA GLY A 137 7.09 7.70 -24.73
C GLY A 137 8.16 6.62 -24.57
N LEU A 138 8.12 5.87 -23.47
CA LEU A 138 9.06 4.77 -23.24
C LEU A 138 8.81 3.60 -24.21
N LYS A 139 7.54 3.27 -24.47
CA LYS A 139 7.17 2.23 -25.45
C LYS A 139 7.60 2.59 -26.88
N GLN A 140 7.59 3.88 -27.23
CA GLN A 140 7.97 4.33 -28.57
C GLN A 140 9.48 4.27 -28.81
N VAL A 141 10.30 4.60 -27.82
CA VAL A 141 11.77 4.53 -27.97
C VAL A 141 12.23 3.08 -27.97
N GLY A 142 11.64 2.22 -27.12
CA GLY A 142 12.02 0.82 -27.00
C GLY A 142 13.44 0.62 -26.45
N GLY A 143 13.66 -0.51 -25.79
CA GLY A 143 14.97 -0.89 -25.23
C GLY A 143 15.02 -0.91 -23.71
N ASN A 144 16.09 -1.53 -23.19
CA ASN A 144 16.29 -1.76 -21.75
C ASN A 144 17.06 -0.62 -21.07
N ASN A 145 17.28 0.50 -21.77
CA ASN A 145 18.10 1.60 -21.31
C ASN A 145 17.26 2.88 -21.24
N CYS A 146 17.59 3.75 -20.29
CA CYS A 146 16.94 5.03 -20.11
C CYS A 146 17.29 5.95 -21.30
N PRO A 147 16.31 6.49 -22.02
CA PRO A 147 16.54 7.36 -23.17
C PRO A 147 17.11 8.75 -22.82
N VAL A 148 17.09 9.13 -21.54
CA VAL A 148 17.60 10.43 -21.06
C VAL A 148 19.05 10.34 -20.60
N CYS A 149 19.39 9.27 -19.87
CA CYS A 149 20.71 9.13 -19.23
C CYS A 149 21.50 7.88 -19.65
N GLY A 150 20.93 6.99 -20.45
CA GLY A 150 21.59 5.79 -20.97
C GLY A 150 21.73 4.61 -19.99
N LYS A 151 21.33 4.75 -18.71
CA LYS A 151 21.43 3.69 -17.70
C LYS A 151 20.46 2.53 -17.97
N SER A 152 20.82 1.30 -17.62
CA SER A 152 19.91 0.16 -17.70
C SER A 152 18.72 0.32 -16.76
N VAL A 153 17.53 -0.06 -17.23
CA VAL A 153 16.28 0.01 -16.47
C VAL A 153 16.02 -1.35 -15.82
N ILE A 154 16.12 -1.43 -14.49
CA ILE A 154 15.84 -2.66 -13.72
C ILE A 154 14.42 -2.61 -13.18
N GLU A 155 14.06 -1.50 -12.52
CA GLU A 155 12.77 -1.33 -11.86
C GLU A 155 12.05 -0.06 -12.34
N LEU A 156 10.74 -0.20 -12.62
CA LEU A 156 9.85 0.90 -12.99
C LEU A 156 8.71 1.02 -11.98
N ILE A 157 8.50 2.24 -11.50
CA ILE A 157 7.42 2.59 -10.58
C ILE A 157 6.42 3.45 -11.36
N THR A 158 5.14 3.14 -11.27
CA THR A 158 4.09 4.04 -11.79
C THR A 158 3.92 5.21 -10.84
N VAL A 159 4.02 6.44 -11.35
CA VAL A 159 3.80 7.67 -10.58
C VAL A 159 2.31 7.97 -10.49
N ASN A 160 1.82 8.29 -9.29
CA ASN A 160 0.42 8.59 -8.98
C ASN A 160 -0.57 7.57 -9.58
N PRO A 161 -0.50 6.28 -9.20
CA PRO A 161 -1.46 5.27 -9.66
C PRO A 161 -2.89 5.58 -9.18
N SER A 162 -3.87 4.92 -9.81
CA SER A 162 -5.25 4.95 -9.35
C SER A 162 -5.37 4.36 -7.94
N ALA A 163 -6.42 4.71 -7.18
CA ALA A 163 -6.55 4.27 -5.79
C ALA A 163 -6.53 2.73 -5.63
N GLN A 164 -7.12 2.01 -6.59
CA GLN A 164 -7.12 0.54 -6.61
C GLN A 164 -5.72 -0.02 -6.86
N GLU A 165 -5.01 0.52 -7.86
CA GLU A 165 -3.63 0.12 -8.15
C GLU A 165 -2.67 0.48 -7.00
N GLU A 166 -2.90 1.61 -6.33
CA GLU A 166 -2.12 2.01 -5.17
C GLU A 166 -2.22 0.97 -4.05
N GLU A 167 -3.40 0.42 -3.78
CA GLU A 167 -3.61 -0.64 -2.79
C GLU A 167 -2.91 -1.95 -3.19
N GLU A 168 -2.96 -2.33 -4.46
CA GLU A 168 -2.22 -3.50 -4.96
C GLU A 168 -0.71 -3.33 -4.82
N VAL A 169 -0.18 -2.15 -5.16
CA VAL A 169 1.25 -1.84 -5.01
C VAL A 169 1.63 -1.82 -3.52
N ARG A 170 0.80 -1.26 -2.65
CA ARG A 170 0.98 -1.32 -1.19
C ARG A 170 1.08 -2.76 -0.70
N PHE A 171 0.17 -3.63 -1.14
CA PHE A 171 0.20 -5.04 -0.76
C PHE A 171 1.49 -5.72 -1.21
N LYS A 172 1.92 -5.50 -2.47
CA LYS A 172 3.17 -6.04 -3.01
C LYS A 172 4.40 -5.56 -2.23
N VAL A 173 4.46 -4.29 -1.86
CA VAL A 173 5.57 -3.73 -1.06
C VAL A 173 5.61 -4.36 0.34
N LEU A 174 4.46 -4.56 0.97
CA LEU A 174 4.38 -5.24 2.27
C LEU A 174 4.81 -6.70 2.16
N GLU A 175 4.36 -7.41 1.14
CA GLU A 175 4.73 -8.81 0.90
C GLU A 175 6.25 -8.96 0.67
N GLN A 176 6.85 -8.10 -0.15
CA GLN A 176 8.29 -8.07 -0.38
C GLN A 176 9.06 -7.87 0.94
N ARG A 177 8.56 -7.01 1.84
CA ARG A 177 9.20 -6.75 3.13
C ARG A 177 9.12 -7.94 4.08
N VAL A 178 8.00 -8.65 4.11
CA VAL A 178 7.87 -9.88 4.91
C VAL A 178 8.87 -10.92 4.41
N LYS A 179 8.96 -11.14 3.09
CA LYS A 179 9.93 -12.06 2.48
C LYS A 179 11.37 -11.69 2.80
N GLU A 180 11.73 -10.40 2.70
CA GLU A 180 13.06 -9.92 3.07
C GLU A 180 13.37 -10.16 4.56
N GLN A 181 12.39 -9.99 5.44
CA GLN A 181 12.56 -10.18 6.87
C GLN A 181 12.75 -11.66 7.22
N GLU A 182 11.92 -12.54 6.64
CA GLU A 182 12.05 -13.99 6.77
C GLU A 182 13.42 -14.48 6.27
N GLU A 183 13.91 -13.97 5.13
CA GLU A 183 15.23 -14.34 4.61
C GLU A 183 16.36 -13.87 5.54
N LYS A 184 16.25 -12.66 6.10
CA LYS A 184 17.21 -12.13 7.09
C LYS A 184 17.21 -13.00 8.36
N GLU A 185 16.05 -13.47 8.81
CA GLU A 185 15.92 -14.36 9.97
C GLU A 185 16.48 -15.76 9.69
N ARG A 186 16.19 -16.34 8.51
CA ARG A 186 16.78 -17.61 8.06
C ARG A 186 18.31 -17.53 8.05
N LYS A 187 18.89 -16.49 7.44
CA LYS A 187 20.35 -16.26 7.42
C LYS A 187 20.95 -16.08 8.82
N LYS A 188 20.25 -15.42 9.75
CA LYS A 188 20.68 -15.31 11.16
C LYS A 188 20.68 -16.66 11.86
N SER A 189 19.64 -17.48 11.64
CA SER A 189 19.52 -18.81 12.24
C SER A 189 20.61 -19.78 11.75
N GLU A 190 20.95 -19.74 10.46
CA GLU A 190 22.02 -20.55 9.87
C GLU A 190 23.40 -20.15 10.41
N LYS A 191 23.67 -18.85 10.55
CA LYS A 191 24.91 -18.35 11.18
C LYS A 191 25.03 -18.78 12.65
N LYS A 192 23.93 -18.79 13.40
CA LYS A 192 23.90 -19.24 14.81
C LYS A 192 24.15 -20.75 14.92
N LYS A 193 23.56 -21.56 14.03
CA LYS A 193 23.81 -23.01 13.95
C LYS A 193 25.27 -23.31 13.60
N ARG A 194 25.86 -22.59 12.63
CA ARG A 194 27.28 -22.72 12.28
C ARG A 194 28.22 -22.38 13.45
N LYS A 195 27.95 -21.32 14.21
CA LYS A 195 28.74 -20.98 15.42
C LYS A 195 28.61 -22.01 16.53
N LYS A 196 27.41 -22.56 16.76
CA LYS A 196 27.18 -23.60 17.79
C LYS A 196 27.86 -24.93 17.43
N ASN A 197 27.91 -25.28 16.14
CA ASN A 197 28.59 -26.50 15.68
C ASN A 197 30.12 -26.41 15.78
N GLN A 198 30.69 -25.19 15.74
CA GLN A 198 32.12 -24.96 15.97
C GLN A 198 32.51 -25.02 17.45
N GLN A 199 31.58 -24.78 18.39
CA GLN A 199 31.85 -24.82 19.84
C GLN A 199 31.69 -26.21 20.47
N HIS A 200 31.04 -27.16 19.80
CA HIS A 200 30.86 -28.53 20.31
C HIS A 200 32.00 -29.49 19.89
N LEU A 201 33.05 -29.00 19.24
CA LEU A 201 34.26 -29.78 18.88
C LEU A 201 35.52 -29.37 19.67
N SER A 202 35.38 -28.63 20.77
CA SER A 202 36.55 -28.20 21.56
C SER A 202 36.31 -28.22 23.08
N HIS A 203 36.76 -29.28 23.76
CA HIS A 203 37.37 -29.29 25.11
C HIS A 203 37.80 -30.72 25.53
N PRO A 204 38.78 -30.93 26.43
CA PRO A 204 40.08 -30.25 26.63
C PRO A 204 41.26 -31.26 26.71
N ASP A 205 42.51 -30.83 26.48
CA ASP A 205 43.64 -31.24 27.34
C ASP A 205 44.90 -30.37 27.06
N ASP A 206 45.47 -29.94 28.19
CA ASP A 206 46.81 -29.44 28.51
C ASP A 206 47.40 -28.14 27.89
N GLN A 207 47.46 -27.15 28.80
CA GLN A 207 48.53 -26.23 29.17
C GLN A 207 49.62 -25.75 28.17
N GLU A 208 49.84 -24.43 28.30
CA GLU A 208 51.08 -23.64 28.10
C GLU A 208 51.34 -22.88 26.77
N GLN A 209 51.06 -21.56 26.88
CA GLN A 209 51.90 -20.39 26.57
C GLN A 209 52.68 -20.29 25.24
N ASP A 210 52.23 -19.27 24.48
CA ASP A 210 52.99 -18.10 24.02
C ASP A 210 53.33 -17.94 22.51
N SER A 211 53.12 -16.69 22.10
CA SER A 211 53.69 -15.88 21.02
C SER A 211 53.75 -16.35 19.54
N THR A 212 52.91 -15.68 18.74
CA THR A 212 53.29 -14.85 17.56
C THR A 212 53.49 -15.49 16.16
N SER A 213 52.84 -14.84 15.19
CA SER A 213 53.16 -14.65 13.75
C SER A 213 52.72 -15.66 12.67
N THR A 214 51.67 -15.24 11.95
CA THR A 214 51.55 -14.98 10.48
C THR A 214 51.93 -15.99 9.39
N PHE A 215 51.03 -16.06 8.39
CA PHE A 215 51.16 -16.51 6.98
C PHE A 215 51.31 -18.05 6.77
N THR A 216 50.75 -18.75 5.78
CA THR A 216 50.28 -18.45 4.41
C THR A 216 49.27 -19.53 3.92
N GLU A 217 48.30 -19.05 3.14
CA GLU A 217 47.77 -19.56 1.84
C GLU A 217 47.52 -21.04 1.50
N SER A 218 46.36 -21.20 0.82
CA SER A 218 46.12 -22.05 -0.36
C SER A 218 46.04 -23.57 -0.14
N SER A 219 45.20 -24.36 -0.83
CA SER A 219 44.42 -24.17 -2.06
C SER A 219 43.61 -25.46 -2.32
N LYS A 220 42.43 -25.33 -2.95
CA LYS A 220 41.82 -26.27 -3.95
C LYS A 220 41.41 -27.68 -3.41
N LYS A 221 40.42 -28.43 -3.91
CA LYS A 221 39.52 -28.34 -5.09
C LYS A 221 38.38 -29.37 -4.90
N LEU A 222 37.17 -28.98 -5.31
CA LEU A 222 36.09 -29.72 -6.02
C LEU A 222 35.99 -31.27 -5.97
N LYS A 223 34.77 -31.78 -5.69
CA LYS A 223 33.76 -32.39 -6.63
C LYS A 223 32.62 -33.06 -5.83
N THR A 224 31.34 -32.66 -5.98
CA THR A 224 30.26 -33.29 -6.81
C THR A 224 30.06 -34.79 -6.49
N THR A 225 28.89 -35.33 -6.08
CA THR A 225 27.61 -35.43 -6.81
C THR A 225 26.50 -36.19 -5.99
N HIS A 226 25.23 -35.89 -6.32
CA HIS A 226 24.01 -36.74 -6.37
C HIS A 226 23.18 -37.15 -5.11
N ILE A 227 21.97 -36.56 -5.03
CA ILE A 227 20.60 -37.16 -5.03
C ILE A 227 20.39 -38.49 -4.25
N ASN A 228 19.55 -38.50 -3.20
CA ASN A 228 18.16 -39.03 -3.25
C ASN A 228 17.41 -38.96 -1.89
N LYS A 229 16.07 -38.95 -2.03
CA LYS A 229 15.00 -39.45 -1.14
C LYS A 229 14.40 -38.57 -0.02
N GLU A 230 13.12 -38.32 -0.29
CA GLU A 230 11.99 -37.95 0.56
C GLU A 230 11.94 -38.64 1.93
N SER A 231 11.46 -37.90 2.92
CA SER A 231 10.64 -38.48 4.00
C SER A 231 9.71 -37.41 4.59
N SER A 232 8.43 -37.60 4.28
CA SER A 232 7.24 -37.05 4.91
C SER A 232 7.25 -37.16 6.44
N GLN A 233 6.85 -36.10 7.15
CA GLN A 233 6.40 -36.23 8.54
C GLN A 233 5.07 -35.48 8.80
N ASN A 234 4.15 -36.33 9.23
CA ASN A 234 2.78 -36.18 9.70
C ASN A 234 2.68 -35.19 10.89
N ILE A 235 1.78 -34.20 10.81
CA ILE A 235 1.47 -33.30 11.93
C ILE A 235 0.03 -33.57 12.37
N ASN A 236 -0.11 -33.91 13.64
CA ASN A 236 -1.34 -34.37 14.30
C ASN A 236 -2.50 -33.36 14.19
N SER A 237 -3.67 -33.85 13.78
CA SER A 237 -4.89 -33.11 13.43
C SER A 237 -5.78 -32.69 14.61
N SER A 238 -5.37 -32.94 15.85
CA SER A 238 -6.21 -32.72 17.04
C SER A 238 -6.08 -31.31 17.66
N SER A 239 -5.02 -30.57 17.35
CA SER A 239 -4.77 -29.22 17.88
C SER A 239 -5.39 -28.13 17.01
N ILE A 240 -5.46 -28.34 15.68
CA ILE A 240 -5.98 -27.36 14.72
C ILE A 240 -7.51 -27.22 14.86
N SER A 241 -8.22 -28.32 15.11
CA SER A 241 -9.68 -28.31 15.28
C SER A 241 -10.13 -27.47 16.48
N LYS A 242 -9.42 -27.55 17.61
CA LYS A 242 -9.72 -26.74 18.81
C LYS A 242 -9.52 -25.26 18.55
N ILE A 243 -8.40 -24.91 17.92
CA ILE A 243 -8.06 -23.53 17.56
C ILE A 243 -9.10 -22.96 16.58
N THR A 244 -9.54 -23.73 15.58
CA THR A 244 -10.60 -23.26 14.66
C THR A 244 -11.93 -23.03 15.35
N THR A 245 -12.29 -23.87 16.33
CA THR A 245 -13.53 -23.68 17.10
C THR A 245 -13.47 -22.50 18.06
N GLU A 246 -12.29 -22.18 18.59
CA GLU A 246 -12.07 -21.02 19.46
C GLU A 246 -12.09 -19.72 18.67
N ILE A 247 -11.44 -19.67 17.50
CA ILE A 247 -11.49 -18.52 16.59
C ILE A 247 -12.93 -18.24 16.10
N GLN A 248 -13.71 -19.29 15.81
CA GLN A 248 -15.13 -19.13 15.45
C GLN A 248 -15.97 -18.60 16.60
N LYS A 249 -15.70 -19.00 17.85
CA LYS A 249 -16.40 -18.48 19.02
C LYS A 249 -16.04 -17.03 19.33
N GLU A 250 -14.76 -16.67 19.25
CA GLU A 250 -14.31 -15.29 19.48
C GLU A 250 -14.81 -14.32 18.40
N THR A 251 -14.83 -14.75 17.13
CA THR A 251 -15.41 -13.94 16.04
C THR A 251 -16.91 -13.73 16.23
N GLN A 252 -17.65 -14.77 16.63
CA GLN A 252 -19.08 -14.63 16.94
C GLN A 252 -19.33 -13.71 18.14
N GLN A 253 -18.53 -13.83 19.20
CA GLN A 253 -18.65 -12.96 20.38
C GLN A 253 -18.32 -11.49 20.06
N ASN A 254 -17.28 -11.22 19.26
CA ASN A 254 -16.97 -9.87 18.81
C ASN A 254 -18.08 -9.28 17.92
N LEU A 255 -18.69 -10.08 17.03
CA LEU A 255 -19.81 -9.62 16.20
C LEU A 255 -21.06 -9.28 17.02
N VAL A 256 -21.32 -10.00 18.11
CA VAL A 256 -22.41 -9.71 19.05
C VAL A 256 -22.12 -8.44 19.87
N ASN A 257 -20.86 -8.20 20.24
CA ASN A 257 -20.45 -7.02 20.99
C ASN A 257 -20.47 -5.72 20.16
N LEU A 258 -20.46 -5.80 18.82
CA LEU A 258 -20.61 -4.66 17.90
C LEU A 258 -22.07 -4.31 17.55
N SER A 259 -23.06 -4.77 18.34
CA SER A 259 -24.49 -4.81 17.99
C SER A 259 -25.12 -3.47 17.55
N SER A 260 -25.17 -3.26 16.23
CA SER A 260 -26.32 -2.61 15.59
C SER A 260 -27.46 -3.62 15.46
N THR A 261 -28.71 -3.17 15.59
CA THR A 261 -29.94 -3.98 15.48
C THR A 261 -30.00 -4.79 14.18
N THR A 262 -29.38 -4.29 13.12
CA THR A 262 -29.27 -4.95 11.82
C THR A 262 -28.37 -6.18 11.83
N LEU A 263 -27.25 -6.16 12.55
CA LEU A 263 -26.31 -7.29 12.57
C LEU A 263 -26.84 -8.45 13.42
N SER A 264 -27.54 -8.15 14.52
CA SER A 264 -28.25 -9.16 15.32
C SER A 264 -29.37 -9.85 14.53
N SER A 265 -30.01 -9.16 13.59
CA SER A 265 -31.04 -9.74 12.71
C SER A 265 -30.46 -10.68 11.64
N ILE A 266 -29.18 -10.58 11.28
CA ILE A 266 -28.60 -11.42 10.23
C ILE A 266 -27.87 -12.61 10.85
N TYR A 267 -27.13 -12.38 11.93
CA TYR A 267 -26.21 -13.35 12.52
C TYR A 267 -26.64 -13.87 13.90
N GLY A 268 -27.84 -13.52 14.37
CA GLY A 268 -28.37 -14.01 15.64
C GLY A 268 -28.61 -15.52 15.66
N PRO A 269 -28.66 -16.14 16.86
CA PRO A 269 -28.83 -17.58 17.04
C PRO A 269 -30.12 -18.10 16.40
N ARG A 270 -30.03 -19.28 15.76
CA ARG A 270 -31.13 -19.98 15.08
C ARG A 270 -31.44 -21.31 15.75
N ASP A 271 -32.71 -21.69 15.75
CA ASP A 271 -33.21 -22.99 16.19
C ASP A 271 -32.81 -24.13 15.26
N ALA A 272 -33.00 -25.37 15.71
CA ALA A 272 -32.79 -26.60 14.93
C ALA A 272 -33.58 -26.63 13.59
N ASN A 273 -34.65 -25.83 13.49
CA ASN A 273 -35.45 -25.66 12.27
C ASN A 273 -35.03 -24.44 11.42
N GLY A 274 -33.88 -23.81 11.72
CA GLY A 274 -33.31 -22.69 10.96
C GLY A 274 -33.97 -21.32 11.17
N LYS A 275 -34.93 -21.20 12.10
CA LYS A 275 -35.60 -19.94 12.43
C LYS A 275 -34.82 -19.16 13.50
N GLN A 276 -34.76 -17.84 13.38
CA GLN A 276 -34.09 -16.99 14.37
C GLN A 276 -34.90 -16.88 15.65
N LEU A 277 -34.20 -16.99 16.79
CA LEU A 277 -34.79 -17.00 18.14
C LEU A 277 -35.16 -15.59 18.65
N LEU A 278 -34.56 -14.54 18.07
CA LEU A 278 -34.82 -13.16 18.47
C LEU A 278 -36.05 -12.60 17.75
N GLY A 279 -37.11 -12.42 18.54
CA GLY A 279 -38.30 -11.69 18.12
C GLY A 279 -39.37 -12.58 17.51
N GLN A 280 -40.16 -13.25 18.37
CA GLN A 280 -41.57 -13.48 18.03
C GLN A 280 -42.27 -12.12 17.89
N GLN A 281 -42.03 -11.41 16.79
CA GLN A 281 -42.94 -10.39 16.30
C GLN A 281 -44.16 -11.16 15.77
N LYS A 282 -45.18 -11.32 16.63
CA LYS A 282 -46.46 -11.99 16.32
C LYS A 282 -47.35 -11.22 15.36
N GLU A 283 -46.79 -10.32 14.55
CA GLU A 283 -47.57 -9.45 13.68
C GLU A 283 -46.99 -9.49 12.28
N SER A 284 -47.78 -10.02 11.35
CA SER A 284 -47.44 -9.98 9.93
C SER A 284 -47.51 -8.53 9.45
N TRP A 285 -46.70 -8.20 8.44
CA TRP A 285 -46.70 -6.89 7.79
C TRP A 285 -48.11 -6.38 7.39
N MET A 286 -49.08 -7.28 7.22
CA MET A 286 -50.47 -6.95 6.88
C MET A 286 -51.27 -6.29 8.01
N THR A 287 -50.83 -6.35 9.28
CA THR A 287 -51.59 -5.83 10.42
C THR A 287 -51.09 -4.49 10.97
N ARG A 288 -49.96 -3.97 10.46
CA ARG A 288 -49.46 -2.65 10.85
C ARG A 288 -50.12 -1.56 10.00
N GLY A 289 -51.24 -1.01 10.46
CA GLY A 289 -51.80 0.23 9.87
C GLY A 289 -53.31 0.31 9.66
N THR A 290 -54.13 -0.64 10.13
CA THR A 290 -55.59 -0.45 10.11
C THR A 290 -56.03 0.44 11.27
N TRP A 291 -56.28 1.69 10.90
CA TRP A 291 -56.79 2.77 11.72
C TRP A 291 -58.23 2.47 12.18
N THR A 292 -58.42 1.73 13.27
CA THR A 292 -59.70 1.70 13.98
C THR A 292 -59.86 3.01 14.73
N ARG A 293 -60.41 4.01 14.05
CA ARG A 293 -60.99 5.19 14.70
C ARG A 293 -62.23 4.74 15.47
N TYR A 294 -62.16 4.80 16.79
CA TYR A 294 -63.36 4.86 17.64
C TYR A 294 -64.18 6.09 17.21
N ALA A 295 -65.44 5.88 16.83
CA ALA A 295 -66.46 6.92 16.81
C ALA A 295 -67.19 6.87 18.15
N ALA A 296 -67.30 8.03 18.80
CA ALA A 296 -68.28 8.31 19.85
C ALA A 296 -69.68 8.41 19.24
#